data_AF-A0A951FB03-F1
#
_entry.id   AF-A0A951FB03-F1
#
_cell.length_a   1.000
_cell.length_b   1.000
_cell.length_c   1.000
_cell.angle_alpha   90.00
_cell.angle_beta   90.00
_cell.angle_gamma   90.00
#
_symmetry.space_group_name_H-M   'P 1'
#
loop_
_entity.id
_entity.type
_entity.pdbx_description
1 polymer ?
#
loop_
_entity_poly.entity_id
_entity_poly.type
_entity_poly.pdbx_seq_one_letter_code
_entity_poly.pdbx_strand_id
1 'polypeptide(L)'
;VADGEVVYAGSNYPGRVVIVRHADELYSMYGHLDPALLVAVGTQVARGQPLGTVLQRGDDVPNHLHFEIRTFLTTSAVNGDQPRYNFRCGPNCAPGPGYWPIDAPDLPTVQGWRNPTHVINRRAFPSEASGSLGEVIVAAQPMSASVTLWADIAENGEPQRAQGKIALQPGERMPLLGVRSGPEATESASAQSYVLWYRVRLADGREGWLQAAVPSDFETGGDGRPSTTRFNLLLGTNDRQ
;
A
#
# COMPACT_ATOMS: atom_id res chain seq x y z
N VAL A 1 -6.58 -1.85 7.16
CA VAL A 1 -5.91 -0.54 6.91
C VAL A 1 -6.58 0.63 7.61
N ALA A 2 -7.91 0.60 7.74
CA ALA A 2 -8.70 1.52 8.54
C ALA A 2 -9.90 0.74 9.09
N ASP A 3 -10.69 1.38 9.95
CA ASP A 3 -11.98 0.84 10.41
C ASP A 3 -12.95 0.72 9.23
N GLY A 4 -13.87 -0.24 9.27
CA GLY A 4 -14.86 -0.41 8.20
C GLY A 4 -15.74 -1.63 8.36
N GLU A 5 -16.50 -1.92 7.31
CA GLU A 5 -17.40 -3.07 7.23
C GLU A 5 -16.99 -4.00 6.10
N VAL A 6 -16.96 -5.30 6.37
CA VAL A 6 -16.74 -6.32 5.33
C VAL A 6 -17.95 -6.38 4.41
N VAL A 7 -17.79 -5.93 3.17
CA VAL A 7 -18.86 -5.92 2.14
C VAL A 7 -18.74 -7.07 1.15
N TYR A 8 -17.64 -7.81 1.17
CA TYR A 8 -17.46 -9.03 0.39
C TYR A 8 -16.52 -10.00 1.09
N ALA A 9 -16.86 -11.29 1.06
CA ALA A 9 -15.99 -12.39 1.47
C ALA A 9 -16.31 -13.63 0.62
N GLY A 10 -15.44 -14.03 -0.30
CA GLY A 10 -15.74 -15.09 -1.27
C GLY A 10 -14.54 -15.59 -2.07
N SER A 11 -14.71 -16.67 -2.85
CA SER A 11 -13.61 -17.47 -3.42
C SER A 11 -13.11 -17.04 -4.81
N ASN A 12 -13.19 -15.76 -5.12
CA ASN A 12 -13.06 -15.26 -6.48
C ASN A 12 -11.77 -14.40 -6.67
N TYR A 13 -10.54 -14.98 -6.58
CA TYR A 13 -9.38 -14.79 -7.53
C TYR A 13 -7.94 -14.90 -6.93
N PRO A 14 -7.09 -15.86 -7.41
CA PRO A 14 -6.89 -17.15 -6.73
C PRO A 14 -6.94 -17.02 -5.20
N GLY A 15 -7.57 -17.99 -4.54
CA GLY A 15 -7.86 -17.92 -3.10
C GLY A 15 -9.11 -17.09 -2.80
N ARG A 16 -9.32 -16.80 -1.52
CA ARG A 16 -10.41 -15.94 -1.06
C ARG A 16 -10.06 -14.47 -1.20
N VAL A 17 -11.11 -13.69 -1.35
CA VAL A 17 -11.10 -12.25 -1.42
C VAL A 17 -11.97 -11.70 -0.30
N VAL A 18 -11.44 -10.71 0.43
CA VAL A 18 -12.19 -9.89 1.37
C VAL A 18 -12.16 -8.45 0.88
N ILE A 19 -13.30 -7.77 0.86
CA ILE A 19 -13.38 -6.34 0.57
C ILE A 19 -14.02 -5.65 1.77
N VAL A 20 -13.34 -4.63 2.29
CA VAL A 20 -13.81 -3.80 3.40
C VAL A 20 -14.16 -2.42 2.85
N ARG A 21 -15.37 -1.94 3.13
CA ARG A 21 -15.80 -0.55 2.90
C ARG A 21 -15.43 0.28 4.12
N HIS A 22 -14.82 1.43 3.87
CA HIS A 22 -14.41 2.42 4.86
C HIS A 22 -15.24 3.70 4.66
N ALA A 23 -14.96 4.71 5.49
CA ALA A 23 -15.47 6.07 5.27
C ALA A 23 -15.08 6.62 3.88
N ASP A 24 -15.85 7.60 3.41
CA ASP A 24 -15.65 8.32 2.14
C ASP A 24 -15.65 7.43 0.89
N GLU A 25 -16.47 6.37 0.88
CA GLU A 25 -16.56 5.41 -0.22
C GLU A 25 -15.22 4.80 -0.64
N LEU A 26 -14.30 4.65 0.33
CA LEU A 26 -13.05 3.97 0.11
C LEU A 26 -13.22 2.48 0.40
N TYR A 27 -12.64 1.63 -0.44
CA TYR A 27 -12.67 0.19 -0.29
C TYR A 27 -11.23 -0.34 -0.28
N SER A 28 -10.93 -1.24 0.65
CA SER A 28 -9.72 -2.06 0.59
C SER A 28 -10.07 -3.48 0.18
N MET A 29 -9.33 -4.01 -0.79
CA MET A 29 -9.49 -5.39 -1.26
C MET A 29 -8.23 -6.19 -0.89
N TYR A 30 -8.47 -7.40 -0.37
CA TYR A 30 -7.46 -8.35 0.04
C TYR A 30 -7.69 -9.66 -0.72
N GLY A 31 -6.82 -9.99 -1.67
CA GLY A 31 -6.87 -11.23 -2.46
C GLY A 31 -5.81 -12.24 -2.04
N HIS A 32 -5.90 -13.46 -2.59
CA HIS A 32 -4.98 -14.56 -2.26
C HIS A 32 -5.03 -14.95 -0.78
N LEU A 33 -6.20 -14.86 -0.16
CA LEU A 33 -6.41 -15.28 1.22
C LEU A 33 -6.71 -16.78 1.31
N ASP A 34 -6.34 -17.36 2.45
CA ASP A 34 -6.70 -18.72 2.83
C ASP A 34 -8.23 -18.89 2.94
N PRO A 35 -8.78 -20.09 2.64
CA PRO A 35 -10.20 -20.35 2.83
C PRO A 35 -10.74 -20.13 4.25
N ALA A 36 -9.90 -20.29 5.29
CA ALA A 36 -10.25 -20.06 6.68
C ALA A 36 -10.19 -18.56 7.05
N LEU A 37 -11.13 -17.78 6.51
CA LEU A 37 -11.26 -16.36 6.87
C LEU A 37 -11.69 -16.19 8.33
N LEU A 38 -11.23 -15.11 8.96
CA LEU A 38 -11.59 -14.71 10.33
C LEU A 38 -12.81 -13.79 10.37
N VAL A 39 -13.34 -13.43 9.20
CA VAL A 39 -14.45 -12.47 9.03
C VAL A 39 -15.44 -12.98 7.99
N ALA A 40 -16.66 -12.43 8.06
CA ALA A 40 -17.72 -12.65 7.07
C ALA A 40 -18.35 -11.31 6.64
N VAL A 41 -19.15 -11.32 5.59
CA VAL A 41 -19.93 -10.14 5.16
C VAL A 41 -20.76 -9.59 6.32
N GLY A 42 -20.76 -8.26 6.49
CA GLY A 42 -21.41 -7.53 7.60
C GLY A 42 -20.54 -7.37 8.85
N THR A 43 -19.35 -7.98 8.92
CA THR A 43 -18.45 -7.82 10.06
C THR A 43 -17.90 -6.38 10.10
N GLN A 44 -18.09 -5.69 11.22
CA GLN A 44 -17.38 -4.45 11.52
C GLN A 44 -15.96 -4.77 11.97
N VAL A 45 -14.97 -4.10 11.37
CA VAL A 45 -13.54 -4.33 11.62
C VAL A 45 -12.85 -3.05 12.04
N ALA A 46 -11.91 -3.16 12.96
CA ALA A 46 -11.02 -2.06 13.36
C ALA A 46 -9.72 -2.07 12.54
N ARG A 47 -9.05 -0.92 12.44
CA ARG A 47 -7.70 -0.81 11.88
C ARG A 47 -6.75 -1.79 12.61
N GLY A 48 -6.07 -2.63 11.83
CA GLY A 48 -5.11 -3.60 12.35
C GLY A 48 -5.74 -4.96 12.69
N GLN A 49 -7.07 -5.08 12.70
CA GLN A 49 -7.74 -6.36 12.93
C GLN A 49 -7.38 -7.38 11.83
N PRO A 50 -6.95 -8.60 12.20
CA PRO A 50 -6.74 -9.69 11.25
C PRO A 50 -8.05 -10.07 10.53
N LEU A 51 -7.97 -10.20 9.20
CA LEU A 51 -9.09 -10.64 8.35
C LEU A 51 -8.97 -12.13 7.94
N GLY A 52 -7.74 -12.65 7.96
CA GLY A 52 -7.37 -13.98 7.48
C GLY A 52 -5.85 -14.05 7.28
N THR A 53 -5.38 -15.17 6.73
CA THR A 53 -3.98 -15.39 6.37
C THR A 53 -3.81 -15.44 4.84
N VAL A 54 -2.58 -15.20 4.36
CA VAL A 54 -2.25 -15.43 2.95
C VAL A 54 -2.32 -16.92 2.64
N LEU A 55 -2.94 -17.27 1.53
CA LEU A 55 -3.01 -18.64 1.03
C LEU A 55 -1.59 -19.19 0.83
N GLN A 56 -1.30 -20.32 1.46
CA GLN A 56 -0.06 -21.05 1.23
C GLN A 56 -0.30 -22.10 0.15
N ARG A 57 0.18 -21.81 -1.06
CA ARG A 57 0.13 -22.75 -2.17
C ARG A 57 1.33 -23.68 -2.13
N GLY A 58 1.12 -24.91 -2.62
CA GLY A 58 2.15 -25.95 -2.72
C GLY A 58 2.86 -26.01 -4.07
N ASP A 59 2.62 -25.04 -4.96
CA ASP A 59 3.35 -24.90 -6.23
C ASP A 59 4.44 -23.82 -6.12
N ASP A 60 5.31 -23.71 -7.13
CA ASP A 60 6.48 -22.82 -7.14
C ASP A 60 6.14 -21.32 -7.30
N VAL A 61 4.85 -20.95 -7.19
CA VAL A 61 4.41 -19.55 -7.28
C VAL A 61 4.56 -18.87 -5.92
N PRO A 62 5.26 -17.74 -5.81
CA PRO A 62 5.42 -17.03 -4.55
C PRO A 62 4.07 -16.65 -3.90
N ASN A 63 3.87 -17.10 -2.66
CA ASN A 63 2.72 -16.72 -1.85
C ASN A 63 2.82 -15.24 -1.46
N HIS A 64 1.80 -14.46 -1.82
CA HIS A 64 1.76 -13.03 -1.56
C HIS A 64 0.32 -12.56 -1.35
N LEU A 65 0.17 -11.37 -0.78
CA LEU A 65 -1.11 -10.68 -0.68
C LEU A 65 -1.31 -9.81 -1.93
N HIS A 66 -2.42 -10.00 -2.63
CA HIS A 66 -2.90 -9.00 -3.58
C HIS A 66 -3.69 -7.94 -2.81
N PHE A 67 -3.28 -6.68 -2.90
CA PHE A 67 -3.87 -5.60 -2.11
C PHE A 67 -4.22 -4.41 -2.97
N GLU A 68 -5.45 -3.91 -2.81
CA GLU A 68 -5.92 -2.74 -3.52
C GLU A 68 -6.57 -1.73 -2.58
N ILE A 69 -6.49 -0.46 -2.99
CA ILE A 69 -7.37 0.60 -2.51
C ILE A 69 -8.12 1.18 -3.71
N ARG A 70 -9.43 1.36 -3.58
CA ARG A 70 -10.30 1.83 -4.65
C ARG A 70 -11.48 2.65 -4.11
N THR A 71 -12.12 3.44 -4.99
CA THR A 71 -13.30 4.25 -4.65
C THR A 71 -14.61 3.65 -5.17
N PHE A 72 -14.63 2.34 -5.38
CA PHE A 72 -15.79 1.60 -5.88
C PHE A 72 -15.78 0.17 -5.36
N LEU A 73 -16.95 -0.40 -5.12
CA LEU A 73 -17.11 -1.85 -4.95
C LEU A 73 -17.20 -2.55 -6.30
N THR A 74 -18.02 -1.98 -7.19
CA THR A 74 -18.22 -2.39 -8.59
C THR A 74 -18.42 -1.15 -9.45
N THR A 75 -17.97 -1.19 -10.70
CA THR A 75 -18.33 -0.22 -11.75
C THR A 75 -18.64 -0.95 -13.05
N SER A 76 -19.45 -0.38 -13.94
CA SER A 76 -19.81 -1.02 -15.22
C SER A 76 -18.59 -1.35 -16.07
N ALA A 77 -17.59 -0.46 -16.10
CA ALA A 77 -16.38 -0.64 -16.90
C ALA A 77 -15.49 -1.79 -16.41
N VAL A 78 -15.44 -2.01 -15.08
CA VAL A 78 -14.55 -2.98 -14.43
C VAL A 78 -15.27 -4.27 -14.08
N ASN A 79 -16.54 -4.23 -13.70
CA ASN A 79 -17.25 -5.36 -13.11
C ASN A 79 -18.59 -5.63 -13.79
N GLY A 80 -19.04 -4.83 -14.75
CA GLY A 80 -20.42 -4.90 -15.25
C GLY A 80 -20.76 -6.16 -16.06
N ASP A 81 -21.88 -6.11 -16.78
CA ASP A 81 -22.34 -7.18 -17.68
C ASP A 81 -21.50 -7.32 -18.95
N GLN A 82 -20.96 -6.20 -19.44
CA GLN A 82 -20.03 -6.13 -20.58
C GLN A 82 -18.75 -5.39 -20.16
N PRO A 83 -18.00 -6.00 -19.25
CA PRO A 83 -16.79 -5.40 -18.72
C PRO A 83 -15.70 -5.34 -19.79
N ARG A 84 -14.80 -4.35 -19.69
CA ARG A 84 -13.82 -4.08 -20.75
C ARG A 84 -12.74 -5.15 -20.91
N TYR A 85 -12.49 -5.96 -19.89
CA TYR A 85 -11.40 -6.94 -19.80
C TYR A 85 -11.89 -8.26 -19.21
N ASN A 86 -11.17 -9.37 -19.31
CA ASN A 86 -11.64 -10.68 -18.81
C ASN A 86 -11.54 -10.84 -17.28
N PHE A 87 -12.42 -11.66 -16.69
CA PHE A 87 -12.45 -12.03 -15.26
C PHE A 87 -12.29 -13.53 -15.08
N ARG A 88 -11.72 -13.98 -13.96
CA ARG A 88 -11.99 -15.36 -13.51
C ARG A 88 -13.27 -15.46 -12.69
N CYS A 89 -13.82 -14.35 -12.20
CA CYS A 89 -15.00 -14.36 -11.32
C CYS A 89 -16.35 -14.12 -11.99
N GLY A 90 -16.38 -13.92 -13.31
CA GLY A 90 -17.60 -13.65 -14.08
C GLY A 90 -18.08 -12.19 -14.03
N PRO A 91 -19.20 -11.87 -14.69
CA PRO A 91 -19.78 -10.52 -14.65
C PRO A 91 -20.35 -10.21 -13.26
N ASN A 92 -20.44 -8.92 -12.94
CA ASN A 92 -20.95 -8.35 -11.68
C ASN A 92 -20.22 -8.85 -10.41
N CYS A 93 -18.99 -9.36 -10.52
CA CYS A 93 -18.20 -9.76 -9.36
C CYS A 93 -17.39 -8.59 -8.78
N ALA A 94 -17.57 -8.31 -7.48
CA ALA A 94 -16.86 -7.24 -6.78
C ALA A 94 -15.33 -7.31 -6.80
N PRO A 95 -14.67 -8.50 -6.78
CA PRO A 95 -13.21 -8.57 -6.91
C PRO A 95 -12.66 -8.04 -8.24
N GLY A 96 -13.45 -8.07 -9.32
CA GLY A 96 -12.98 -7.62 -10.63
C GLY A 96 -11.87 -8.51 -11.20
N PRO A 97 -11.00 -7.98 -12.08
CA PRO A 97 -10.09 -8.80 -12.89
C PRO A 97 -8.85 -9.27 -12.11
N GLY A 98 -8.69 -8.83 -10.86
CA GLY A 98 -7.47 -8.99 -10.07
C GLY A 98 -6.39 -7.99 -10.51
N TYR A 99 -5.86 -8.14 -11.72
CA TYR A 99 -4.85 -7.22 -12.25
C TYR A 99 -5.43 -6.32 -13.33
N TRP A 100 -5.02 -5.04 -13.31
CA TRP A 100 -5.29 -4.15 -14.42
C TRP A 100 -4.50 -4.63 -15.64
N PRO A 101 -5.13 -4.77 -16.82
CA PRO A 101 -4.44 -5.25 -18.01
C PRO A 101 -3.29 -4.34 -18.40
N ILE A 102 -2.16 -4.95 -18.77
CA ILE A 102 -0.94 -4.22 -19.14
C ILE A 102 -1.13 -3.34 -20.38
N ASP A 103 -1.97 -3.77 -21.33
CA ASP A 103 -2.27 -3.06 -22.58
C ASP A 103 -3.50 -2.13 -22.48
N ALA A 104 -4.01 -1.89 -21.28
CA ALA A 104 -5.11 -0.96 -21.08
C ALA A 104 -4.65 0.48 -21.38
N PRO A 105 -5.39 1.25 -22.21
CA PRO A 105 -4.97 2.60 -22.58
C PRO A 105 -5.23 3.62 -21.46
N ASP A 106 -6.07 3.28 -20.47
CA ASP A 106 -6.37 4.14 -19.33
C ASP A 106 -5.63 3.65 -18.09
N LEU A 107 -5.24 4.59 -17.23
CA LEU A 107 -4.64 4.27 -15.94
C LEU A 107 -5.68 3.70 -14.97
N PRO A 108 -5.30 2.78 -14.07
CA PRO A 108 -6.19 2.32 -13.00
C PRO A 108 -6.81 3.47 -12.20
N THR A 109 -6.08 4.57 -12.00
CA THR A 109 -6.57 5.71 -11.23
C THR A 109 -7.78 6.40 -11.85
N VAL A 110 -7.91 6.37 -13.19
CA VAL A 110 -9.08 6.87 -13.92
C VAL A 110 -10.35 6.07 -13.56
N GLN A 111 -10.20 4.77 -13.29
CA GLN A 111 -11.31 3.89 -12.93
C GLN A 111 -11.62 3.88 -11.43
N GLY A 112 -10.80 4.56 -10.61
CA GLY A 112 -11.04 4.69 -9.17
C GLY A 112 -10.06 3.94 -8.27
N TRP A 113 -9.04 3.26 -8.81
CA TRP A 113 -7.94 2.77 -7.97
C TRP A 113 -7.13 3.94 -7.39
N ARG A 114 -6.50 3.71 -6.24
CA ARG A 114 -5.68 4.71 -5.54
C ARG A 114 -4.34 4.10 -5.13
N ASN A 115 -3.31 4.94 -5.01
CA ASN A 115 -2.01 4.49 -4.50
C ASN A 115 -2.17 4.03 -3.04
N PRO A 116 -2.00 2.73 -2.72
CA PRO A 116 -2.33 2.24 -1.40
C PRO A 116 -1.44 2.83 -0.31
N THR A 117 -0.16 3.04 -0.60
CA THR A 117 0.79 3.61 0.37
C THR A 117 0.44 5.05 0.69
N HIS A 118 0.01 5.83 -0.30
CA HIS A 118 -0.41 7.21 -0.09
C HIS A 118 -1.69 7.29 0.73
N VAL A 119 -2.70 6.49 0.38
CA VAL A 119 -3.97 6.48 1.12
C VAL A 119 -3.77 6.09 2.59
N ILE A 120 -3.06 4.99 2.85
CA ILE A 120 -2.81 4.51 4.21
C ILE A 120 -2.12 5.60 5.04
N ASN A 121 -1.08 6.23 4.49
CA ASN A 121 -0.28 7.19 5.23
C ASN A 121 -0.99 8.53 5.44
N ARG A 122 -1.66 9.07 4.43
CA ARG A 122 -2.40 10.33 4.55
C ARG A 122 -3.55 10.24 5.54
N ARG A 123 -4.26 9.10 5.55
CA ARG A 123 -5.42 8.90 6.44
C ARG A 123 -5.03 8.45 7.84
N ALA A 124 -3.90 7.75 7.99
CA ALA A 124 -3.38 7.37 9.31
C ALA A 124 -2.76 8.56 10.08
N PHE A 125 -2.23 9.55 9.37
CA PHE A 125 -1.47 10.67 9.94
C PHE A 125 -1.92 12.01 9.35
N PRO A 126 -3.09 12.53 9.75
CA PRO A 126 -3.53 13.86 9.35
C PRO A 126 -2.53 14.92 9.87
N SER A 127 -2.42 16.03 9.14
CA SER A 127 -1.34 17.03 9.20
C SER A 127 -1.19 17.81 10.53
N GLU A 128 -1.93 17.47 11.58
CA GLU A 128 -1.99 18.22 12.84
C GLU A 128 -1.41 17.47 14.05
N ALA A 129 -0.89 16.26 13.87
CA ALA A 129 -0.37 15.49 15.00
C ALA A 129 0.98 16.06 15.48
N SER A 130 1.01 16.57 16.71
CA SER A 130 2.22 17.00 17.40
C SER A 130 2.75 15.87 18.30
N GLY A 131 4.08 15.65 18.27
CA GLY A 131 4.72 14.58 19.04
C GLY A 131 5.04 13.32 18.22
N SER A 132 5.28 12.21 18.90
CA SER A 132 5.54 10.92 18.23
C SER A 132 4.25 10.36 17.65
N LEU A 133 4.30 9.97 16.38
CA LEU A 133 3.21 9.34 15.63
C LEU A 133 3.25 7.81 15.74
N GLY A 134 4.03 7.27 16.68
CA GLY A 134 4.36 5.85 16.79
C GLY A 134 5.79 5.57 16.34
N GLU A 135 6.02 4.41 15.74
CA GLU A 135 7.34 3.95 15.32
C GLU A 135 7.35 3.54 13.86
N VAL A 136 8.52 3.61 13.24
CA VAL A 136 8.82 2.91 12.00
C VAL A 136 9.87 1.85 12.27
N ILE A 137 9.83 0.78 11.48
CA ILE A 137 10.80 -0.30 11.49
C ILE A 137 11.53 -0.34 10.15
N VAL A 138 12.85 -0.48 10.18
CA VAL A 138 13.64 -0.76 8.98
C VAL A 138 13.23 -2.12 8.43
N ALA A 139 12.89 -2.17 7.14
CA ALA A 139 12.45 -3.39 6.49
C ALA A 139 13.49 -4.52 6.64
N ALA A 140 13.03 -5.78 6.64
CA ALA A 140 13.92 -6.94 6.72
C ALA A 140 14.93 -6.99 5.56
N GLN A 141 14.55 -6.44 4.40
CA GLN A 141 15.38 -6.29 3.22
C GLN A 141 15.19 -4.87 2.65
N PRO A 142 15.89 -3.86 3.20
CA PRO A 142 15.79 -2.51 2.68
C PRO A 142 16.40 -2.44 1.27
N MET A 143 16.02 -1.43 0.48
CA MET A 143 16.53 -1.24 -0.89
C MET A 143 18.05 -1.04 -0.91
N SER A 144 18.62 -0.49 0.17
CA SER A 144 20.06 -0.26 0.31
C SER A 144 20.49 -0.36 1.77
N ALA A 145 21.77 -0.69 2.00
CA ALA A 145 22.35 -0.73 3.35
C ALA A 145 22.48 0.65 4.01
N SER A 146 22.28 1.73 3.25
CA SER A 146 22.26 3.10 3.76
C SER A 146 21.25 3.95 3.01
N VAL A 147 20.76 5.00 3.66
CA VAL A 147 19.85 5.99 3.08
C VAL A 147 20.31 7.40 3.46
N THR A 148 20.02 8.39 2.61
CA THR A 148 20.29 9.79 2.94
C THR A 148 19.27 10.30 3.95
N LEU A 149 19.77 10.92 5.02
CA LEU A 149 18.98 11.71 5.96
C LEU A 149 18.82 13.13 5.39
N TRP A 150 17.58 13.57 5.24
CA TRP A 150 17.25 14.90 4.71
C TRP A 150 16.70 15.80 5.80
N ALA A 151 17.14 17.05 5.86
CA ALA A 151 16.62 18.03 6.80
C ALA A 151 15.16 18.38 6.51
N ASP A 152 14.79 18.39 5.23
CA ASP A 152 13.45 18.73 4.77
C ASP A 152 13.15 18.09 3.41
N ILE A 153 11.86 17.90 3.15
CA ILE A 153 11.30 17.42 1.89
C ILE A 153 10.21 18.41 1.47
N ALA A 154 10.19 18.84 0.21
CA ALA A 154 9.16 19.77 -0.28
C ALA A 154 7.77 19.10 -0.39
N GLU A 155 6.70 19.88 -0.55
CA GLU A 155 5.32 19.37 -0.68
C GLU A 155 5.15 18.39 -1.84
N ASN A 156 5.85 18.61 -2.94
CA ASN A 156 5.89 17.73 -4.10
C ASN A 156 6.70 16.43 -3.87
N GLY A 157 7.35 16.28 -2.71
CA GLY A 157 8.17 15.11 -2.38
C GLY A 157 9.65 15.24 -2.74
N GLU A 158 10.10 16.38 -3.26
CA GLU A 158 11.51 16.58 -3.62
C GLU A 158 12.39 16.79 -2.38
N PRO A 159 13.48 16.01 -2.24
CA PRO A 159 14.39 16.18 -1.13
C PRO A 159 15.20 17.47 -1.25
N GLN A 160 15.32 18.22 -0.15
CA GLN A 160 15.90 19.57 -0.17
C GLN A 160 17.38 19.57 0.23
N ARG A 161 17.66 19.37 1.52
CA ARG A 161 19.02 19.50 2.09
C ARG A 161 19.46 18.23 2.78
N ALA A 162 20.49 17.59 2.26
CA ALA A 162 21.07 16.39 2.84
C ALA A 162 21.82 16.71 4.15
N GLN A 163 21.68 15.84 5.15
CA GLN A 163 22.40 15.90 6.43
C GLN A 163 23.46 14.79 6.56
N GLY A 164 23.51 13.85 5.60
CA GLY A 164 24.45 12.74 5.56
C GLY A 164 23.76 11.42 5.23
N LYS A 165 24.55 10.34 5.18
CA LYS A 165 24.03 8.97 5.07
C LYS A 165 23.92 8.33 6.43
N ILE A 166 22.89 7.53 6.63
CA ILE A 166 22.72 6.65 7.78
C ILE A 166 22.75 5.20 7.31
N ALA A 167 23.33 4.30 8.11
CA ALA A 167 23.19 2.88 7.87
C ALA A 167 21.77 2.43 8.25
N LEU A 168 21.20 1.51 7.47
CA LEU A 168 19.91 0.89 7.78
C LEU A 168 20.18 -0.50 8.36
N GLN A 169 19.82 -0.72 9.63
CA GLN A 169 19.86 -2.05 10.23
C GLN A 169 18.48 -2.70 10.17
N PRO A 170 18.30 -3.83 9.46
CA PRO A 170 17.02 -4.53 9.40
C PRO A 170 16.41 -4.76 10.79
N GLY A 171 15.14 -4.39 10.96
CA GLY A 171 14.42 -4.51 12.23
C GLY A 171 14.67 -3.37 13.24
N GLU A 172 15.59 -2.44 12.95
CA GLU A 172 15.78 -1.24 13.78
C GLU A 172 14.50 -0.41 13.82
N ARG A 173 14.15 0.05 15.03
CA ARG A 173 12.97 0.87 15.28
C ARG A 173 13.35 2.30 15.59
N MET A 174 12.62 3.24 15.02
CA MET A 174 12.82 4.67 15.22
C MET A 174 11.48 5.34 15.52
N PRO A 175 11.44 6.32 16.45
CA PRO A 175 10.25 7.15 16.63
C PRO A 175 9.88 7.86 15.33
N LEU A 176 8.63 7.70 14.91
CA LEU A 176 8.04 8.43 13.80
C LEU A 176 7.59 9.81 14.30
N LEU A 177 8.04 10.86 13.64
CA LEU A 177 7.75 12.26 13.99
C LEU A 177 6.91 12.98 12.92
N GLY A 178 6.79 12.39 11.73
CA GLY A 178 6.11 13.02 10.61
C GLY A 178 6.05 12.11 9.41
N VAL A 179 5.01 12.28 8.60
CA VAL A 179 4.81 11.54 7.36
C VAL A 179 4.56 12.52 6.25
N ARG A 180 5.21 12.30 5.11
CA ARG A 180 4.95 13.04 3.88
C ARG A 180 4.66 12.05 2.79
N SER A 181 3.52 12.24 2.14
CA SER A 181 3.07 11.31 1.12
C SER A 181 2.42 12.03 -0.06
N GLY A 182 2.58 11.44 -1.25
CA GLY A 182 2.03 11.96 -2.50
C GLY A 182 0.49 11.92 -2.54
N PRO A 183 -0.12 12.34 -3.66
CA PRO A 183 -1.57 12.31 -3.82
C PRO A 183 -2.12 10.88 -3.91
N GLU A 184 -3.32 10.64 -3.36
CA GLU A 184 -3.97 9.32 -3.38
C GLU A 184 -4.29 8.84 -4.81
N ALA A 185 -4.59 9.76 -5.72
CA ALA A 185 -4.98 9.50 -7.10
C ALA A 185 -3.95 10.05 -8.09
N THR A 186 -2.68 9.64 -7.96
CA THR A 186 -1.65 10.02 -8.94
C THR A 186 -1.96 9.46 -10.33
N GLU A 187 -1.84 10.29 -11.37
CA GLU A 187 -1.97 9.87 -12.77
C GLU A 187 -0.62 9.53 -13.41
N SER A 188 0.40 9.24 -12.59
CA SER A 188 1.65 8.70 -13.10
C SER A 188 1.56 7.19 -13.22
N ALA A 189 1.99 6.65 -14.37
CA ALA A 189 2.10 5.22 -14.62
C ALA A 189 3.33 4.55 -13.96
N SER A 190 4.22 5.33 -13.34
CA SER A 190 5.51 4.86 -12.84
C SER A 190 5.58 4.86 -11.31
N ALA A 191 6.30 3.87 -10.77
CA ALA A 191 6.64 3.79 -9.36
C ALA A 191 7.46 5.01 -8.88
N GLN A 192 8.08 5.78 -9.79
CA GLN A 192 8.73 7.05 -9.46
C GLN A 192 7.80 8.09 -8.82
N SER A 193 6.48 7.94 -8.99
CA SER A 193 5.49 8.80 -8.33
C SER A 193 5.16 8.40 -6.89
N TYR A 194 5.73 7.30 -6.39
CA TYR A 194 5.57 6.89 -4.99
C TYR A 194 6.40 7.81 -4.11
N VAL A 195 5.71 8.81 -3.56
CA VAL A 195 6.27 9.76 -2.60
C VAL A 195 5.86 9.27 -1.23
N LEU A 196 6.81 8.72 -0.50
CA LEU A 196 6.62 8.36 0.90
C LEU A 196 7.91 8.59 1.70
N TRP A 197 7.83 9.53 2.62
CA TRP A 197 8.92 9.93 3.50
C TRP A 197 8.46 9.88 4.95
N TYR A 198 9.34 9.38 5.81
CA TYR A 198 9.14 9.39 7.25
C TYR A 198 10.17 10.28 7.90
N ARG A 199 9.70 11.23 8.70
CA ARG A 199 10.55 12.01 9.60
C ARG A 199 10.74 11.18 10.86
N VAL A 200 11.99 10.90 11.21
CA VAL A 200 12.33 10.02 12.33
C VAL A 200 13.27 10.71 13.31
N ARG A 201 13.34 10.17 14.53
CA ARG A 201 14.43 10.47 15.48
C ARG A 201 15.41 9.29 15.49
N LEU A 202 16.70 9.59 15.28
CA LEU A 202 17.78 8.61 15.38
C LEU A 202 18.21 8.42 16.84
N ALA A 203 18.93 7.34 17.12
CA ALA A 203 19.45 7.03 18.47
C ALA A 203 20.41 8.11 19.01
N ASP A 204 21.12 8.82 18.13
CA ASP A 204 22.00 9.93 18.48
C ASP A 204 21.27 11.28 18.68
N GLY A 205 19.93 11.27 18.64
CA GLY A 205 19.08 12.43 18.85
C GLY A 205 18.86 13.29 17.60
N ARG A 206 19.52 13.02 16.48
CA ARG A 206 19.24 13.74 15.22
C ARG A 206 17.84 13.42 14.71
N GLU A 207 17.21 14.41 14.13
CA GLU A 207 15.92 14.27 13.44
C GLU A 207 16.09 14.58 11.96
N GLY A 208 15.38 13.86 11.11
CA GLY A 208 15.37 14.10 9.68
C GLY A 208 14.46 13.13 8.93
N TRP A 209 14.36 13.33 7.62
CA TRP A 209 13.50 12.59 6.72
C TRP A 209 14.26 11.49 6.00
N LEU A 210 13.66 10.30 5.98
CA LEU A 210 14.14 9.12 5.28
C LEU A 210 13.12 8.70 4.24
N GLN A 211 13.61 8.32 3.05
CA GLN A 211 12.74 7.79 2.01
C GLN A 211 12.28 6.39 2.40
N ALA A 212 10.97 6.21 2.60
CA ALA A 212 10.38 4.96 3.06
C ALA A 212 10.10 4.01 1.89
N ALA A 213 9.55 4.53 0.79
CA ALA A 213 9.26 3.79 -0.44
C ALA A 213 10.18 4.27 -1.57
N VAL A 214 10.86 3.33 -2.22
CA VAL A 214 11.87 3.60 -3.25
C VAL A 214 11.50 2.86 -4.53
N PRO A 215 11.42 3.55 -5.68
CA PRO A 215 11.25 2.89 -6.98
C PRO A 215 12.42 1.95 -7.28
N SER A 216 12.15 0.83 -7.95
CA SER A 216 13.16 -0.16 -8.31
C SER A 216 12.92 -0.65 -9.74
N ASP A 217 14.00 -0.76 -10.52
CA ASP A 217 13.97 -1.30 -11.88
C ASP A 217 13.88 -2.84 -11.93
N PHE A 218 13.40 -3.48 -10.85
CA PHE A 218 13.18 -4.92 -10.83
C PHE A 218 12.15 -5.32 -11.90
N GLU A 219 11.08 -4.53 -12.02
CA GLU A 219 10.17 -4.53 -13.15
C GLU A 219 10.06 -3.10 -13.70
N THR A 220 9.80 -3.01 -15.01
CA THR A 220 9.59 -1.74 -15.71
C THR A 220 8.26 -1.75 -16.44
N GLY A 221 7.64 -0.57 -16.56
CA GLY A 221 6.48 -0.36 -17.40
C GLY A 221 6.85 -0.35 -18.89
N GLY A 222 5.84 -0.33 -19.76
CA GLY A 222 6.03 -0.24 -21.22
C GLY A 222 6.75 1.05 -21.69
N ASP A 223 6.85 2.05 -20.82
CA ASP A 223 7.60 3.30 -21.04
C ASP A 223 9.05 3.23 -20.55
N GLY A 224 9.50 2.07 -20.07
CA GLY A 224 10.86 1.83 -19.57
C GLY A 224 11.14 2.36 -18.16
N ARG A 225 10.15 2.94 -17.48
CA ARG A 225 10.31 3.46 -16.11
C ARG A 225 9.98 2.39 -15.06
N PRO A 226 10.50 2.50 -13.83
CA PRO A 226 10.23 1.52 -12.78
C PRO A 226 8.73 1.31 -12.53
N SER A 227 8.30 0.05 -12.38
CA SER A 227 6.95 -0.32 -11.93
C SER A 227 6.95 -1.01 -10.57
N THR A 228 8.12 -1.40 -10.04
CA THR A 228 8.28 -1.94 -8.69
C THR A 228 8.59 -0.84 -7.67
N THR A 229 8.02 -0.98 -6.47
CA THR A 229 8.42 -0.21 -5.27
C THR A 229 8.98 -1.15 -4.21
N ARG A 230 10.09 -0.77 -3.59
CA ARG A 230 10.67 -1.43 -2.41
C ARG A 230 10.61 -0.52 -1.20
N PHE A 231 10.56 -1.09 0.00
CA PHE A 231 10.48 -0.32 1.23
C PHE A 231 11.79 -0.38 2.00
N ASN A 232 12.32 0.78 2.38
CA ASN A 232 13.35 0.88 3.41
C ASN A 232 12.73 0.84 4.82
N LEU A 233 11.53 1.41 4.96
CA LEU A 233 10.87 1.62 6.24
C LEU A 233 9.40 1.23 6.13
N LEU A 234 8.92 0.55 7.16
CA LEU A 234 7.52 0.19 7.33
C LEU A 234 6.98 0.85 8.59
N LEU A 235 5.68 1.12 8.64
CA LEU A 235 5.04 1.54 9.89
C LEU A 235 5.14 0.38 10.88
N GLY A 236 5.60 0.66 12.10
CA GLY A 236 5.57 -0.32 13.18
C GLY A 236 4.13 -0.57 13.62
N THR A 237 3.76 -1.83 13.82
CA THR A 237 2.58 -2.17 14.61
C THR A 237 2.97 -2.15 16.09
N ASN A 238 2.04 -1.74 16.96
CA ASN A 238 2.21 -1.80 18.41
C ASN A 238 2.10 -3.24 18.96
N ASP A 239 1.94 -4.23 18.09
CA ASP A 239 1.77 -5.62 18.48
C ASP A 239 3.12 -6.23 18.82
N ARG A 240 3.45 -6.14 20.11
CA ARG A 240 4.05 -7.27 20.81
C ARG A 240 2.95 -8.33 21.00
N GLN A 241 2.69 -9.16 19.99
CA GLN A 241 2.01 -10.43 20.16
C GLN A 241 2.70 -11.49 19.32
#